data_AF-A0A938CKF8-F1
#
_entry.id   AF-A0A938CKF8-F1
#
_cell.length_a   1.000
_cell.length_b   1.000
_cell.length_c   1.000
_cell.angle_alpha   90.00
_cell.angle_beta   90.00
_cell.angle_gamma   90.00
#
_symmetry.space_group_name_H-M   'P 1'
#
loop_
_entity.id
_entity.type
_entity.pdbx_description
1 polymer ?
#
loop_
_entity_poly.entity_id
_entity_poly.type
_entity_poly.pdbx_seq_one_letter_code
_entity_poly.pdbx_strand_id
1 'polypeptide(L)'
;MKKLEHFIESIILASRWLLVVFYLGLAVALGLYALAFGAKLLEFLLKFAELGETDTILKMLALIDAALVASLVVMVIISGYENFVSRFDNAEGELTWLGKIDA
;
A
#
# COMPACT_ATOMS: atom_id res chain seq x y z
N MET A 1 -32.90 -9.53 15.69
CA MET A 1 -32.27 -9.55 14.35
C MET A 1 -31.56 -8.22 14.07
N LYS A 2 -32.26 -7.09 13.90
CA LYS A 2 -31.65 -5.74 13.69
C LYS A 2 -30.46 -5.34 14.60
N LYS A 3 -30.42 -5.78 15.86
CA LYS A 3 -29.26 -5.51 16.75
C LYS A 3 -27.97 -6.24 16.34
N LEU A 4 -28.07 -7.41 15.71
CA LEU A 4 -26.91 -8.17 15.23
C LEU A 4 -26.40 -7.59 13.89
N GLU A 5 -27.32 -7.16 13.05
CA GLU A 5 -27.09 -6.43 11.79
C GLU A 5 -26.27 -5.16 12.05
N HIS A 6 -26.75 -4.23 12.88
CA HIS A 6 -25.99 -3.03 13.27
C HIS A 6 -24.66 -3.32 13.99
N PHE A 7 -24.54 -4.44 14.70
CA PHE A 7 -23.27 -4.84 15.32
C PHE A 7 -22.24 -5.27 14.26
N ILE A 8 -22.67 -6.02 13.24
CA ILE A 8 -21.83 -6.43 12.11
C ILE A 8 -21.45 -5.21 11.25
N GLU A 9 -22.41 -4.33 10.93
CA GLU A 9 -22.16 -3.07 10.21
C GLU A 9 -21.11 -2.21 10.94
N SER A 10 -21.25 -2.04 12.26
CA SER A 10 -20.32 -1.23 13.06
C SER A 10 -18.91 -1.83 13.08
N ILE A 11 -18.76 -3.17 13.08
CA ILE A 11 -17.46 -3.85 12.93
C ILE A 11 -16.87 -3.63 11.53
N ILE A 12 -17.68 -3.76 10.47
CA ILE A 12 -17.23 -3.55 9.09
C ILE A 12 -16.77 -2.10 8.88
N LEU A 13 -17.53 -1.11 9.37
CA LEU A 13 -17.15 0.30 9.30
C LEU A 13 -15.88 0.61 10.11
N ALA A 14 -15.72 0.01 11.29
CA ALA A 14 -14.49 0.15 12.09
C ALA A 14 -13.26 -0.43 11.37
N SER A 15 -13.42 -1.48 10.55
CA SER A 15 -12.33 -2.09 9.78
C SER A 15 -11.74 -1.15 8.71
N ARG A 16 -12.52 -0.17 8.20
CA ARG A 16 -12.04 0.85 7.25
C ARG A 16 -10.97 1.74 7.90
N TRP A 17 -11.20 2.19 9.14
CA TRP A 17 -10.23 2.99 9.89
C TRP A 17 -8.94 2.21 10.17
N LEU A 18 -9.05 0.91 10.47
CA LEU A 18 -7.89 0.03 10.61
C LEU A 18 -7.05 0.01 9.32
N LEU A 19 -7.68 -0.18 8.16
CA LEU A 19 -6.99 -0.18 6.86
C LEU A 19 -6.30 1.15 6.55
N VAL A 20 -6.93 2.29 6.85
CA VAL A 20 -6.30 3.62 6.69
C VAL A 20 -5.01 3.74 7.52
N VAL A 21 -5.00 3.24 8.76
CA VAL A 21 -3.79 3.22 9.60
C VAL A 21 -2.70 2.33 8.98
N PHE A 22 -3.05 1.17 8.42
CA PHE A 22 -2.09 0.33 7.68
C PHE A 22 -1.52 1.03 6.44
N TYR A 23 -2.36 1.72 5.64
CA TYR A 23 -1.88 2.46 4.46
C TYR A 23 -0.97 3.63 4.81
N LEU A 24 -1.25 4.36 5.91
CA LEU A 24 -0.34 5.37 6.44
C LEU A 24 1.00 4.76 6.90
N GLY A 25 0.96 3.61 7.59
CA GLY A 25 2.17 2.87 7.97
C GLY A 25 3.01 2.44 6.76
N LEU A 26 2.36 1.93 5.71
CA LEU A 26 3.03 1.57 4.44
C LEU A 26 3.61 2.80 3.72
N ALA A 27 2.94 3.95 3.74
CA ALA A 27 3.46 5.18 3.16
C ALA A 27 4.71 5.70 3.91
N VAL A 28 4.72 5.63 5.24
CA VAL A 28 5.91 5.96 6.07
C VAL A 28 7.05 4.97 5.79
N ALA A 29 6.75 3.67 5.73
CA ALA A 29 7.74 2.65 5.40
C ALA A 29 8.33 2.85 3.99
N LEU A 30 7.51 3.22 3.00
CA LEU A 30 7.94 3.55 1.65
C LEU A 30 8.83 4.80 1.63
N GLY A 31 8.53 5.82 2.43
CA GLY A 31 9.38 7.00 2.61
C GLY A 31 10.77 6.66 3.17
N LEU A 32 10.83 5.86 4.23
CA LEU A 32 12.09 5.34 4.79
C LEU A 32 12.86 4.49 3.76
N TYR A 33 12.14 3.66 3.00
CA TYR A 33 12.71 2.82 1.96
C TYR A 33 13.30 3.65 0.79
N ALA A 34 12.63 4.74 0.41
CA ALA A 34 13.12 5.67 -0.61
C ALA A 34 14.42 6.38 -0.18
N LEU A 35 14.54 6.75 1.10
CA LEU A 35 15.80 7.28 1.66
C LEU A 35 16.93 6.23 1.61
N ALA A 36 16.64 4.98 1.98
CA ALA A 36 17.60 3.89 1.90
C ALA A 36 18.01 3.56 0.45
N PHE A 37 17.07 3.63 -0.50
CA PHE A 37 17.35 3.52 -1.93
C PHE A 37 18.26 4.65 -2.43
N GLY A 38 17.95 5.91 -2.06
CA GLY A 38 18.78 7.07 -2.39
C GLY A 38 20.21 6.93 -1.88
N ALA A 39 20.39 6.45 -0.64
CA ALA A 39 21.72 6.18 -0.08
C ALA A 39 22.48 5.09 -0.86
N LYS A 40 21.82 3.97 -1.22
CA LYS A 40 22.41 2.91 -2.07
C LYS A 40 22.78 3.41 -3.47
N LEU A 41 21.94 4.26 -4.07
CA LEU A 41 22.18 4.86 -5.37
C LEU A 41 23.38 5.81 -5.34
N LEU A 42 23.49 6.65 -4.31
CA LEU A 42 24.66 7.52 -4.11
C LEU A 42 25.95 6.70 -3.88
N GLU A 43 25.90 5.63 -3.09
CA GLU A 43 27.04 4.72 -2.90
C GLU A 43 27.50 4.11 -4.24
N PHE A 44 26.55 3.66 -5.07
CA PHE A 44 26.83 3.11 -6.38
C PHE A 44 27.43 4.17 -7.33
N LEU A 45 26.85 5.37 -7.39
CA LEU A 45 27.36 6.48 -8.21
C LEU A 45 28.75 6.97 -7.81
N LEU A 46 29.15 6.82 -6.55
CA LEU A 46 30.49 7.16 -6.08
C LEU A 46 31.53 6.07 -6.38
N LYS A 47 31.10 4.79 -6.41
CA LYS A 47 32.00 3.64 -6.55
C LYS A 47 32.02 2.99 -7.94
N PHE A 48 31.11 3.33 -8.87
CA PHE A 48 30.95 2.59 -10.14
C PHE A 48 32.23 2.47 -10.97
N ALA A 49 33.13 3.46 -10.90
CA ALA A 49 34.40 3.46 -11.63
C ALA A 49 35.45 2.48 -11.04
N GLU A 50 35.24 2.01 -9.81
CA GLU A 50 36.11 1.07 -9.09
C GLU A 50 35.51 -0.36 -9.02
N LEU A 51 34.24 -0.54 -9.42
CA LEU A 51 33.56 -1.83 -9.39
C LEU A 51 33.92 -2.71 -10.60
N GLY A 52 34.01 -4.02 -10.36
CA GLY A 52 34.07 -5.00 -11.44
C GLY A 52 32.74 -5.11 -12.20
N GLU A 53 32.79 -5.73 -13.39
CA GLU A 53 31.61 -5.94 -14.24
C GLU A 53 30.51 -6.73 -13.50
N THR A 54 30.86 -7.81 -12.81
CA THR A 54 29.93 -8.62 -12.02
C THR A 54 29.29 -7.82 -10.89
N ASP A 55 30.07 -7.05 -10.12
CA ASP A 55 29.55 -6.24 -9.01
C ASP A 55 28.62 -5.12 -9.51
N THR A 56 28.94 -4.54 -10.67
CA THR A 56 28.10 -3.54 -11.33
C THR A 56 26.74 -4.14 -11.70
N ILE A 57 26.70 -5.34 -12.28
CA ILE A 57 25.45 -6.05 -12.60
C ILE A 57 24.66 -6.37 -11.32
N LEU A 58 25.31 -6.84 -10.25
CA LEU A 58 24.66 -7.14 -8.97
C LEU A 58 24.08 -5.88 -8.31
N LYS A 59 24.79 -4.75 -8.33
CA LYS A 59 24.27 -3.45 -7.84
C LYS A 59 23.08 -2.98 -8.66
N MET A 60 23.12 -3.12 -9.99
CA MET A 60 21.99 -2.78 -10.88
C MET A 60 20.75 -3.65 -10.59
N LEU A 61 20.91 -4.97 -10.43
CA LEU A 61 19.81 -5.87 -10.06
C LEU A 61 19.18 -5.48 -8.71
N ALA A 62 20.00 -5.14 -7.70
CA ALA A 62 19.51 -4.69 -6.40
C ALA A 62 18.76 -3.33 -6.45
N LEU A 63 19.12 -2.43 -7.37
CA LEU A 63 18.38 -1.19 -7.60
C LEU A 63 17.04 -1.44 -8.31
N ILE A 64 17.01 -2.35 -9.29
CA ILE A 64 15.79 -2.75 -10.01
C ILE A 64 14.80 -3.42 -9.05
N ASP A 65 15.26 -4.39 -8.25
CA ASP A 65 14.45 -5.06 -7.22
C ASP A 65 13.82 -4.05 -6.24
N ALA A 66 14.63 -3.10 -5.75
CA ALA A 66 14.12 -2.05 -4.88
C ALA A 66 13.04 -1.16 -5.54
N ALA A 67 13.20 -0.82 -6.82
CA ALA A 67 12.18 -0.08 -7.57
C ALA A 67 10.90 -0.89 -7.79
N LEU A 68 11.01 -2.21 -8.00
CA LEU A 68 9.85 -3.11 -8.12
C LEU A 68 9.09 -3.25 -6.79
N VAL A 69 9.80 -3.44 -5.67
CA VAL A 69 9.20 -3.47 -4.32
C VAL A 69 8.47 -2.15 -4.02
N ALA A 70 9.09 -1.01 -4.29
CA ALA A 70 8.46 0.30 -4.12
C ALA A 70 7.18 0.44 -4.97
N SER A 71 7.22 0.03 -6.24
CA SER A 71 6.08 0.07 -7.16
C SER A 71 4.92 -0.81 -6.68
N LEU A 72 5.23 -2.01 -6.15
CA LEU A 72 4.24 -2.92 -5.58
C LEU A 72 3.59 -2.33 -4.32
N VAL A 73 4.37 -1.71 -3.42
CA VAL A 73 3.84 -1.05 -2.22
C VAL A 73 2.89 0.10 -2.60
N VAL A 74 3.24 0.93 -3.59
CA VAL A 74 2.35 1.98 -4.11
C VAL A 74 1.05 1.39 -4.67
N MET A 75 1.15 0.32 -5.47
CA MET A 75 -0.03 -0.36 -6.02
C MET A 75 -0.95 -0.90 -4.91
N VAL A 76 -0.38 -1.52 -3.86
CA VAL A 76 -1.14 -2.03 -2.71
C VAL A 76 -1.83 -0.90 -1.92
N ILE A 77 -1.17 0.24 -1.73
CA ILE A 77 -1.77 1.41 -1.06
C ILE A 77 -2.94 1.96 -1.89
N ILE A 78 -2.73 2.24 -3.17
CA ILE A 78 -3.75 2.87 -4.04
C ILE A 78 -4.93 1.93 -4.26
N SER A 79 -4.67 0.71 -4.74
CA SER A 79 -5.71 -0.28 -5.02
C SER A 79 -6.44 -0.73 -3.75
N GLY A 80 -5.74 -0.83 -2.62
CA GLY A 80 -6.33 -1.12 -1.32
C GLY A 80 -7.28 -0.01 -0.86
N TYR A 81 -6.82 1.25 -0.90
CA TYR A 81 -7.64 2.39 -0.53
C TYR A 81 -8.88 2.55 -1.43
N GLU A 82 -8.71 2.42 -2.74
CA GLU A 82 -9.82 2.49 -3.70
C GLU A 82 -10.88 1.40 -3.41
N ASN A 83 -10.45 0.13 -3.33
CA ASN A 83 -11.37 -0.98 -3.18
C ASN A 83 -12.03 -1.10 -1.81
N PHE A 84 -11.32 -0.77 -0.72
CA PHE A 84 -11.77 -1.06 0.65
C PHE A 84 -12.10 0.16 1.51
N VAL A 85 -11.73 1.37 1.10
CA VAL A 85 -12.04 2.60 1.86
C VAL A 85 -12.91 3.56 1.05
N SER A 86 -12.48 3.91 -0.17
CA SER A 86 -13.16 4.89 -1.04
C SER A 86 -14.51 4.38 -1.57
N ARG A 87 -14.57 3.14 -2.07
CA ARG A 87 -15.85 2.56 -2.56
C ARG A 87 -16.93 2.47 -1.48
N PHE A 88 -16.55 2.27 -0.23
CA PHE A 88 -17.50 2.25 0.89
C PHE A 88 -17.93 3.65 1.32
N ASP A 89 -17.05 4.65 1.24
CA ASP A 89 -17.35 6.07 1.53
C ASP A 89 -18.45 6.60 0.58
N ASN A 90 -18.29 6.31 -0.72
CA ASN A 90 -19.27 6.66 -1.75
C ASN A 90 -20.58 5.84 -1.63
N ALA A 91 -20.56 4.71 -0.92
CA ALA A 91 -21.72 3.84 -0.71
C ALA A 91 -22.45 4.10 0.62
N GLU A 92 -21.98 5.03 1.48
CA GLU A 92 -22.66 5.33 2.76
C GLU A 92 -24.11 5.78 2.61
N GLY A 93 -24.50 6.30 1.43
CA GLY A 93 -25.89 6.61 1.08
C GLY A 93 -26.75 5.41 0.66
N GLU A 94 -26.16 4.29 0.25
CA GLU A 94 -26.88 3.08 -0.20
C GLU A 94 -26.88 1.95 0.85
N LEU A 95 -25.95 1.97 1.81
CA LEU A 95 -25.72 0.93 2.83
C LEU A 95 -26.80 0.83 3.94
N THR A 96 -28.07 1.17 3.65
CA THR A 96 -29.22 0.88 4.53
C THR A 96 -29.69 -0.58 4.42
N TRP A 97 -29.15 -1.35 3.48
CA TRP A 97 -29.57 -2.71 3.17
C TRP A 97 -28.43 -3.54 2.55
N LEU A 98 -28.30 -4.79 2.99
CA LEU A 98 -27.52 -5.84 2.31
C LEU A 98 -28.50 -6.93 1.80
N GLY A 99 -29.59 -6.48 1.19
CA GLY A 99 -30.77 -7.27 0.82
C GLY A 99 -31.99 -7.01 1.74
N LYS A 100 -33.17 -6.55 1.32
CA LYS A 100 -33.67 -5.94 0.06
C LYS A 100 -33.08 -6.53 -1.23
N ILE A 101 -33.36 -7.76 -1.63
CA ILE A 101 -34.73 -8.22 -1.85
C ILE A 101 -35.57 -7.12 -2.55
N ASP A 102 -34.98 -6.50 -3.57
CA ASP A 102 -35.52 -5.60 -4.60
C ASP A 102 -34.35 -5.44 -5.62
N ALA A 103 -34.32 -6.04 -6.81
CA ALA A 103 -35.35 -6.67 -7.63
C ALA A 103 -36.19 -7.80 -6.99
#